data_AF-A0A817C1W3-F1
#
_entry.id   AF-A0A817C1W3-F1
#
_cell.length_a   1.000
_cell.length_b   1.000
_cell.length_c   1.000
_cell.angle_alpha   90.00
_cell.angle_beta   90.00
_cell.angle_gamma   90.00
#
_symmetry.space_group_name_H-M   'P 1'
#
loop_
_entity.id
_entity.type
_entity.pdbx_description
1 polymer ?
#
loop_
_entity_poly.entity_id
_entity_poly.type
_entity_poly.pdbx_seq_one_letter_code
_entity_poly.pdbx_strand_id
1 'polypeptide(L)'
;MKKVRVTQKNIQFHDNIQIREIPRKESEPEILANDIDGQSSWDPNLINTDTFNTQSTQPKCIIIVMVVVGIILIAAIIGTIVGVTVADNSLTFNEACTVDSNQCISSQGLSCSNGFCSCSSPYSWNTATTSCTYLSYNQSCTASNQCDPSVDFTCTGTCTCSNSKVWNISTCVCPAGTFLNSSNLCQTAYTVNQSCTMGSNQCDSTKNLYCNNSRCQCDYTTKYWNINFQACKSRLNYTEMCVSDSDCLPTLICPTVPGVCNCSQFLPDLVCNCDNTKYYDSTTSQCVNRASYGGSCSVSANYTCLLTLYCNTGTCACPTSTTWVVANTACVASG
;
A
#
# COMPACT_ATOMS: atom_id res chain seq x y z
N MET A 1 14.01 -26.67 62.72
CA MET A 1 13.83 -26.21 61.32
C MET A 1 14.17 -27.35 60.38
N LYS A 2 13.18 -27.99 59.74
CA LYS A 2 13.34 -29.16 58.85
C LYS A 2 13.64 -28.68 57.43
N LYS A 3 14.80 -29.08 56.90
CA LYS A 3 15.24 -28.81 55.51
C LYS A 3 14.57 -29.82 54.58
N VAL A 4 13.68 -29.35 53.70
CA VAL A 4 13.06 -30.17 52.65
C VAL A 4 13.91 -30.00 51.38
N ARG A 5 14.47 -31.09 50.87
CA ARG A 5 15.11 -31.15 49.54
C ARG A 5 14.03 -31.44 48.51
N VAL A 6 13.88 -30.54 47.54
CA VAL A 6 13.10 -30.78 46.32
C VAL A 6 14.06 -31.31 45.25
N THR A 7 13.77 -32.50 44.73
CA THR A 7 14.50 -33.12 43.63
C THR A 7 13.78 -32.80 42.32
N GLN A 8 14.42 -32.03 41.44
CA GLN A 8 13.91 -31.77 40.09
C GLN A 8 14.14 -33.01 39.22
N LYS A 9 13.05 -33.57 38.69
CA LYS A 9 13.08 -34.61 37.65
C LYS A 9 13.10 -33.93 36.29
N ASN A 10 14.17 -34.16 35.52
CA ASN A 10 14.28 -33.77 34.13
C ASN A 10 13.36 -34.66 33.28
N ILE A 11 12.39 -34.06 32.58
CA ILE A 11 11.56 -34.75 31.59
C ILE A 11 12.08 -34.31 30.22
N GLN A 12 12.72 -35.24 29.50
CA GLN A 12 13.04 -35.05 28.08
C GLN A 12 11.81 -35.42 27.25
N PHE A 13 11.30 -34.46 26.49
CA PHE A 13 10.31 -34.70 25.44
C PHE A 13 11.05 -34.98 24.12
N HIS A 14 10.81 -36.15 23.56
CA HIS A 14 11.17 -36.48 22.18
C HIS A 14 9.98 -36.12 21.28
N ASP A 15 10.07 -34.99 20.57
CA ASP A 15 9.12 -34.64 19.52
C ASP A 15 9.56 -35.28 18.20
N ASN A 16 8.72 -36.18 17.69
CA ASN A 16 8.86 -36.81 16.39
C ASN A 16 7.67 -36.37 15.54
N ILE A 17 7.75 -35.15 14.97
CA ILE A 17 6.71 -34.59 14.11
C ILE A 17 7.10 -34.85 12.65
N GLN A 18 6.44 -35.83 12.04
CA GLN A 18 6.45 -36.06 10.60
C GLN A 18 5.61 -34.99 9.90
N ILE A 19 6.25 -34.08 9.18
CA ILE A 19 5.59 -33.07 8.35
C ILE A 19 5.14 -33.76 7.05
N ARG A 20 3.82 -33.90 6.84
CA ARG A 20 3.23 -34.23 5.54
C ARG A 20 3.20 -32.98 4.67
N GLU A 21 3.91 -33.02 3.55
CA GLU A 21 3.81 -32.02 2.49
C GLU A 21 2.45 -32.13 1.79
N ILE A 22 1.74 -31.00 1.70
CA ILE A 22 0.51 -30.86 0.91
C ILE A 22 0.91 -30.14 -0.40
N PRO A 23 0.60 -30.70 -1.59
CA PRO A 23 0.94 -30.06 -2.85
C PRO A 23 0.08 -28.81 -3.10
N ARG A 24 0.76 -27.72 -3.41
CA ARG A 24 0.21 -26.41 -3.76
C ARG A 24 -0.30 -26.47 -5.21
N LYS A 25 -1.61 -26.31 -5.43
CA LYS A 25 -2.16 -26.07 -6.77
C LYS A 25 -1.96 -24.59 -7.13
N GLU A 26 -1.29 -24.36 -8.25
CA GLU A 26 -1.23 -23.07 -8.93
C GLU A 26 -2.60 -22.77 -9.55
N SER A 27 -3.09 -21.56 -9.35
CA SER A 27 -4.27 -21.00 -10.02
C SER A 27 -3.82 -19.80 -10.84
N GLU A 28 -3.91 -19.94 -12.17
CA GLU A 28 -3.71 -18.86 -13.14
C GLU A 28 -4.81 -17.79 -13.02
N PRO A 29 -4.50 -16.51 -13.29
CA PRO A 29 -5.53 -15.48 -13.43
C PRO A 29 -5.99 -15.35 -14.90
N GLU A 30 -7.29 -15.52 -15.13
CA GLU A 30 -7.97 -15.10 -16.37
C GLU A 30 -7.98 -13.56 -16.46
N ILE A 31 -7.48 -13.04 -17.59
CA ILE A 31 -7.58 -11.63 -17.97
C ILE A 31 -8.87 -11.46 -18.78
N LEU A 32 -9.87 -10.79 -18.19
CA LEU A 32 -11.05 -10.30 -18.92
C LEU A 32 -10.74 -8.95 -19.56
N ALA A 33 -10.71 -8.90 -20.88
CA ALA A 33 -10.78 -7.68 -21.67
C ALA A 33 -12.25 -7.23 -21.76
N ASN A 34 -12.55 -6.00 -21.37
CA ASN A 34 -13.83 -5.35 -21.63
C ASN A 34 -13.62 -4.19 -22.60
N ASP A 35 -14.05 -4.40 -23.84
CA ASP A 35 -14.45 -3.37 -24.80
C ASP A 35 -15.83 -2.82 -24.40
N ILE A 36 -15.98 -1.50 -24.24
CA ILE A 36 -17.26 -0.82 -24.47
C ILE A 36 -16.99 0.56 -25.10
N ASP A 37 -17.39 0.66 -26.37
CA ASP A 37 -17.57 1.87 -27.17
C ASP A 37 -18.64 2.83 -26.60
N GLY A 38 -18.46 4.13 -26.82
CA GLY A 38 -19.41 5.16 -26.39
C GLY A 38 -19.35 6.48 -27.17
N GLN A 39 -19.92 6.45 -28.38
CA GLN A 39 -20.67 7.50 -29.10
C GLN A 39 -20.13 8.94 -29.24
N SER A 40 -19.81 9.31 -30.48
CA SER A 40 -19.74 10.70 -30.95
C SER A 40 -21.01 11.10 -31.74
N SER A 41 -21.56 12.25 -31.36
CA SER A 41 -22.74 12.91 -31.91
C SER A 41 -22.46 13.55 -33.26
N TRP A 42 -23.29 13.25 -34.26
CA TRP A 42 -23.34 13.93 -35.56
C TRP A 42 -24.53 14.89 -35.59
N ASP A 43 -24.27 16.14 -35.96
CA ASP A 43 -25.28 17.16 -36.22
C ASP A 43 -25.11 17.63 -37.68
N PRO A 44 -26.07 17.40 -38.59
CA PRO A 44 -25.98 17.86 -39.97
C PRO A 44 -27.06 18.90 -40.27
N ASN A 45 -26.70 20.17 -40.48
CA ASN A 45 -27.55 21.15 -41.16
C ASN A 45 -26.80 22.49 -41.36
N LEU A 46 -26.39 22.81 -42.59
CA LEU A 46 -27.00 23.91 -43.36
C LEU A 46 -26.35 24.08 -44.74
N ILE A 47 -27.23 24.42 -45.69
CA ILE A 47 -27.08 24.48 -47.13
C ILE A 47 -26.95 25.95 -47.59
N ASN A 48 -26.17 26.15 -48.66
CA ASN A 48 -26.15 27.24 -49.66
C ASN A 48 -25.98 28.71 -49.25
N THR A 49 -25.01 29.37 -49.89
CA THR A 49 -25.30 30.39 -50.92
C THR A 49 -24.07 30.71 -51.77
N ASP A 50 -24.23 30.59 -53.09
CA ASP A 50 -23.33 31.08 -54.11
C ASP A 50 -23.27 32.61 -54.14
N THR A 51 -22.11 33.18 -54.46
CA THR A 51 -22.03 34.42 -55.24
C THR A 51 -20.69 34.51 -55.98
N PHE A 52 -20.78 34.35 -57.30
CA PHE A 52 -19.70 34.64 -58.25
C PHE A 52 -19.50 36.16 -58.35
N ASN A 53 -18.25 36.62 -58.26
CA ASN A 53 -17.86 37.92 -58.79
C ASN A 53 -16.47 37.83 -59.43
N THR A 54 -16.45 37.97 -60.76
CA THR A 54 -15.27 37.92 -61.62
C THR A 54 -14.67 39.32 -61.75
N GLN A 55 -13.48 39.53 -61.17
CA GLN A 55 -12.61 40.64 -61.58
C GLN A 55 -11.19 40.15 -61.83
N SER A 56 -10.84 40.19 -63.11
CA SER A 56 -9.50 40.10 -63.67
C SER A 56 -8.59 41.16 -63.05
N THR A 57 -7.68 40.74 -62.19
CA THR A 57 -6.38 41.39 -61.97
C THR A 57 -5.39 40.29 -61.59
N GLN A 58 -4.15 40.42 -62.04
CA GLN A 58 -3.09 39.40 -61.98
C GLN A 58 -3.09 38.55 -60.69
N PRO A 59 -2.77 37.24 -60.76
CA PRO A 59 -2.95 36.33 -59.64
C PRO A 59 -2.02 36.70 -58.48
N LYS A 60 -2.52 37.52 -57.56
CA LYS A 60 -1.84 37.90 -56.31
C LYS A 60 -1.48 36.66 -55.47
N CYS A 61 -2.18 35.54 -55.66
CA CYS A 61 -1.81 34.25 -55.09
C CYS A 61 -0.43 33.77 -55.51
N ILE A 62 0.01 34.00 -56.75
CA ILE A 62 1.34 33.58 -57.21
C ILE A 62 2.43 34.39 -56.50
N ILE A 63 2.21 35.69 -56.30
CA ILE A 63 3.17 36.56 -55.59
C ILE A 63 3.28 36.14 -54.12
N ILE A 64 2.16 35.85 -53.46
CA ILE A 64 2.16 35.38 -52.06
C ILE A 64 2.85 34.02 -51.94
N VAL A 65 2.59 33.09 -52.86
CA VAL A 65 3.24 31.77 -52.86
C VAL A 65 4.75 31.91 -53.09
N MET A 66 5.21 32.79 -54.00
CA MET A 66 6.64 33.02 -54.21
C MET A 66 7.33 33.67 -52.99
N VAL A 67 6.65 34.59 -52.29
CA VAL A 67 7.20 35.21 -51.07
C VAL A 67 7.31 34.20 -49.93
N VAL A 68 6.29 33.35 -49.73
CA VAL A 68 6.30 32.33 -48.67
C VAL A 68 7.37 31.27 -48.94
N VAL A 69 7.49 30.79 -50.19
CA VAL A 69 8.54 29.84 -50.57
C VAL A 69 9.93 30.47 -50.42
N GLY A 70 10.08 31.76 -50.76
CA GLY A 70 11.32 32.51 -50.55
C GLY A 70 11.72 32.61 -49.07
N ILE A 71 10.76 32.91 -48.17
CA ILE A 71 11.02 33.00 -46.73
C ILE A 71 11.41 31.63 -46.15
N ILE A 72 10.74 30.54 -46.58
CA ILE A 72 11.07 29.18 -46.13
C ILE A 72 12.48 28.77 -46.61
N LEU A 73 12.84 29.09 -47.85
CA LEU A 73 14.18 28.82 -48.37
C LEU A 73 15.25 29.64 -47.65
N ILE A 74 15.01 30.92 -47.37
CA ILE A 74 15.94 31.77 -46.60
C ILE A 74 16.08 31.25 -45.16
N ALA A 75 15.00 30.83 -44.50
CA ALA A 75 15.05 30.25 -43.17
C ALA A 75 15.81 28.92 -43.13
N ALA A 76 15.63 28.06 -44.14
CA ALA A 76 16.40 26.81 -44.27
C ALA A 76 17.89 27.08 -44.50
N ILE A 77 18.24 28.05 -45.35
CA ILE A 77 19.64 28.44 -45.60
C ILE A 77 20.26 29.04 -44.34
N ILE A 78 19.59 29.95 -43.64
CA ILE A 78 20.07 30.52 -42.37
C ILE A 78 20.22 29.42 -41.29
N GLY A 79 19.28 28.47 -41.22
CA GLY A 79 19.36 27.31 -40.33
C GLY A 79 20.60 26.45 -40.60
N THR A 80 20.97 26.25 -41.87
CA THR A 80 22.19 25.52 -42.23
C THR A 80 23.49 26.29 -41.98
N ILE A 81 23.48 27.62 -42.11
CA ILE A 81 24.69 28.45 -41.92
C ILE A 81 24.98 28.66 -40.44
N VAL A 82 23.96 28.79 -39.57
CA VAL A 82 24.14 28.85 -38.11
C VAL A 82 24.46 27.46 -37.52
N GLY A 83 24.20 26.39 -38.27
CA GLY A 83 24.52 25.00 -37.91
C GLY A 83 25.99 24.60 -38.12
N VAL A 84 26.85 25.47 -38.67
CA VAL A 84 28.32 25.27 -38.59
C VAL A 84 28.74 25.62 -37.17
N THR A 85 28.31 24.79 -36.22
CA THR A 85 28.80 24.79 -34.86
C THR A 85 30.30 24.66 -34.94
N VAL A 86 31.01 25.65 -34.39
CA VAL A 86 32.40 25.49 -33.98
C VAL A 86 32.43 24.15 -33.26
N ALA A 87 33.17 23.18 -33.80
CA ALA A 87 33.42 21.96 -33.09
C ALA A 87 34.25 22.38 -31.89
N ASP A 88 33.59 22.68 -30.77
CA ASP A 88 34.26 22.90 -29.50
C ASP A 88 35.02 21.60 -29.27
N ASN A 89 36.35 21.66 -29.41
CA ASN A 89 37.29 20.57 -29.19
C ASN A 89 37.29 20.20 -27.71
N SER A 90 36.15 19.69 -27.26
CA SER A 90 35.83 19.38 -25.90
C SER A 90 36.38 17.99 -25.64
N LEU A 91 37.41 17.93 -24.83
CA LEU A 91 38.14 16.73 -24.49
C LEU A 91 37.28 15.82 -23.59
N THR A 92 37.30 14.53 -23.89
CA THR A 92 36.57 13.50 -23.15
C THR A 92 37.38 12.98 -21.96
N PHE A 93 36.79 12.09 -21.15
CA PHE A 93 37.45 11.53 -19.97
C PHE A 93 38.81 10.87 -20.32
N ASN A 94 39.83 11.16 -19.52
CA ASN A 94 41.21 10.69 -19.65
C ASN A 94 41.98 11.21 -20.88
N GLU A 95 41.45 12.18 -21.62
CA GLU A 95 42.21 12.89 -22.65
C GLU A 95 43.13 13.94 -22.02
N ALA A 96 44.30 14.16 -22.66
CA ALA A 96 45.30 15.10 -22.18
C ALA A 96 44.83 16.53 -22.39
N CYS A 97 44.83 17.32 -21.32
CA CYS A 97 44.44 18.72 -21.31
C CYS A 97 45.59 19.60 -20.85
N THR A 98 45.60 20.84 -21.35
CA THR A 98 46.43 21.90 -20.80
C THR A 98 45.71 22.53 -19.61
N VAL A 99 46.46 23.15 -18.70
CA VAL A 99 46.01 23.58 -17.35
C VAL A 99 44.74 24.47 -17.33
N ASP A 100 44.31 24.98 -18.49
CA ASP A 100 43.08 25.75 -18.65
C ASP A 100 41.83 24.84 -18.57
N SER A 101 40.98 25.11 -17.58
CA SER A 101 39.80 24.34 -17.16
C SER A 101 38.73 24.10 -18.22
N ASN A 102 38.81 24.77 -19.36
CA ASN A 102 37.70 24.85 -20.32
C ASN A 102 37.85 23.87 -21.50
N GLN A 103 38.92 23.07 -21.53
CA GLN A 103 39.10 22.08 -22.59
C GLN A 103 38.27 20.81 -22.35
N CYS A 104 37.95 20.47 -21.10
CA CYS A 104 37.17 19.26 -20.78
C CYS A 104 35.67 19.52 -20.89
N ILE A 105 34.88 18.49 -21.23
CA ILE A 105 33.41 18.59 -21.31
C ILE A 105 32.81 18.84 -19.90
N SER A 106 32.59 20.11 -19.57
CA SER A 106 32.07 20.53 -18.26
C SER A 106 30.63 20.08 -18.02
N SER A 107 29.84 19.89 -19.08
CA SER A 107 28.47 19.32 -18.99
C SER A 107 28.46 17.87 -18.49
N GLN A 108 29.59 17.17 -18.59
CA GLN A 108 29.78 15.83 -18.02
C GLN A 108 30.46 15.88 -16.64
N GLY A 109 30.68 17.07 -16.07
CA GLY A 109 31.37 17.25 -14.78
C GLY A 109 32.88 16.98 -14.82
N LEU A 110 33.50 17.02 -16.01
CA LEU A 110 34.94 16.85 -16.17
C LEU A 110 35.67 18.16 -15.92
N SER A 111 36.87 18.05 -15.35
CA SER A 111 37.81 19.16 -15.12
C SER A 111 39.24 18.71 -15.42
N CYS A 112 40.09 19.62 -15.91
CA CYS A 112 41.50 19.30 -16.14
C CYS A 112 42.24 19.17 -14.80
N SER A 113 42.75 17.99 -14.49
CA SER A 113 43.52 17.72 -13.26
C SER A 113 44.71 16.84 -13.61
N ASN A 114 45.90 17.25 -13.17
CA ASN A 114 47.17 16.59 -13.50
C ASN A 114 47.41 16.40 -15.00
N GLY A 115 46.93 17.32 -15.84
CA GLY A 115 47.08 17.28 -17.29
C GLY A 115 46.12 16.31 -18.00
N PHE A 116 45.11 15.78 -17.31
CA PHE A 116 44.08 14.93 -17.90
C PHE A 116 42.68 15.36 -17.49
N CYS A 117 41.72 15.23 -18.40
CA CYS A 117 40.31 15.45 -18.11
C CYS A 117 39.80 14.35 -17.17
N SER A 118 39.49 14.71 -15.94
CA SER A 118 39.02 13.78 -14.91
C SER A 118 37.92 14.40 -14.08
N CYS A 119 37.18 13.55 -13.39
CA CYS A 119 36.12 13.99 -12.50
C CYS A 119 36.70 14.75 -11.31
N SER A 120 36.14 15.92 -11.03
CA SER A 120 36.50 16.68 -9.83
C SER A 120 36.18 15.82 -8.60
N SER A 121 37.07 15.76 -7.60
CA SER A 121 36.73 15.09 -6.34
C SER A 121 35.48 15.77 -5.75
N PRO A 122 34.45 15.01 -5.36
CA PRO A 122 34.49 13.57 -5.08
C PRO A 122 33.90 12.64 -6.16
N TYR A 123 33.58 13.15 -7.34
CA TYR A 123 32.91 12.39 -8.39
C TYR A 123 33.81 11.34 -9.05
N SER A 124 33.19 10.32 -9.64
CA SER A 124 33.82 9.24 -10.38
C SER A 124 33.22 9.14 -11.79
N TRP A 125 34.02 8.68 -12.76
CA TRP A 125 33.55 8.57 -14.13
C TRP A 125 32.63 7.36 -14.29
N ASN A 126 31.38 7.60 -14.69
CA ASN A 126 30.41 6.57 -14.98
C ASN A 126 30.33 6.36 -16.49
N THR A 127 30.83 5.21 -16.96
CA THR A 127 30.85 4.87 -18.40
C THR A 127 29.46 4.66 -18.99
N ALA A 128 28.46 4.31 -18.18
CA ALA A 128 27.09 4.10 -18.65
C ALA A 128 26.36 5.42 -18.92
N THR A 129 26.59 6.44 -18.10
CA THR A 129 25.99 7.78 -18.28
C THR A 129 26.91 8.74 -19.03
N THR A 130 28.17 8.35 -19.29
CA THR A 130 29.22 9.21 -19.85
C THR A 130 29.35 10.53 -19.09
N SER A 131 29.28 10.47 -17.76
CA SER A 131 29.34 11.64 -16.90
C SER A 131 29.98 11.31 -15.55
N CYS A 132 30.48 12.35 -14.88
CA CYS A 132 30.98 12.27 -13.52
C CYS A 132 29.81 12.22 -12.54
N THR A 133 29.64 11.08 -11.89
CA THR A 133 28.61 10.85 -10.88
C THR A 133 29.24 10.38 -9.57
N TYR A 134 28.49 10.49 -8.48
CA TYR A 134 28.84 9.78 -7.26
C TYR A 134 28.87 8.27 -7.52
N LEU A 135 29.66 7.56 -6.72
CA LEU A 135 29.70 6.10 -6.72
C LEU A 135 28.40 5.53 -6.13
N SER A 136 27.85 4.51 -6.80
CA SER A 136 26.63 3.81 -6.38
C SER A 136 26.92 2.64 -5.42
N TYR A 137 25.85 1.99 -4.95
CA TYR A 137 25.97 0.82 -4.06
C TYR A 137 26.94 -0.24 -4.61
N ASN A 138 27.80 -0.76 -3.73
CA ASN A 138 28.78 -1.82 -3.99
C ASN A 138 29.89 -1.46 -5.00
N GLN A 139 30.04 -0.19 -5.37
CA GLN A 139 31.21 0.27 -6.14
C GLN A 139 32.41 0.52 -5.22
N SER A 140 33.61 0.19 -5.67
CA SER A 140 34.84 0.40 -4.90
C SER A 140 35.11 1.89 -4.69
N CYS A 141 35.49 2.25 -3.46
CA CYS A 141 35.75 3.63 -3.06
C CYS A 141 36.99 3.69 -2.17
N THR A 142 37.61 4.87 -2.10
CA THR A 142 38.73 5.15 -1.20
C THR A 142 38.38 6.16 -0.11
N ALA A 143 37.30 6.92 -0.29
CA ALA A 143 36.80 7.89 0.69
C ALA A 143 35.27 7.99 0.66
N SER A 144 34.65 8.26 1.82
CA SER A 144 33.18 8.31 1.95
C SER A 144 32.52 9.41 1.14
N ASN A 145 33.21 10.52 0.87
CA ASN A 145 32.66 11.60 0.06
C ASN A 145 32.46 11.21 -1.41
N GLN A 146 33.07 10.12 -1.89
CA GLN A 146 32.91 9.60 -3.26
C GLN A 146 31.58 8.87 -3.47
N CYS A 147 31.01 8.35 -2.40
CA CYS A 147 29.72 7.67 -2.44
C CYS A 147 28.58 8.68 -2.46
N ASP A 148 27.46 8.32 -3.08
CA ASP A 148 26.31 9.20 -3.22
C ASP A 148 25.75 9.62 -1.83
N PRO A 149 25.87 10.90 -1.44
CA PRO A 149 25.40 11.36 -0.13
C PRO A 149 23.87 11.43 -0.05
N SER A 150 23.16 11.46 -1.20
CA SER A 150 21.69 11.56 -1.23
C SER A 150 21.00 10.29 -0.73
N VAL A 151 21.70 9.15 -0.80
CA VAL A 151 21.22 7.83 -0.35
C VAL A 151 21.95 7.34 0.91
N ASP A 152 22.73 8.21 1.57
CA ASP A 152 23.42 7.94 2.83
C ASP A 152 24.38 6.74 2.75
N PHE A 153 25.21 6.72 1.71
CA PHE A 153 26.31 5.76 1.59
C PHE A 153 27.56 6.21 2.35
N THR A 154 28.32 5.23 2.84
CA THR A 154 29.66 5.41 3.42
C THR A 154 30.64 4.48 2.76
N CYS A 155 31.91 4.89 2.70
CA CYS A 155 32.96 4.06 2.12
C CYS A 155 33.60 3.16 3.18
N THR A 156 33.53 1.85 2.97
CA THR A 156 34.26 0.83 3.77
C THR A 156 35.18 -0.04 2.90
N GLY A 157 35.63 0.53 1.77
CA GLY A 157 36.29 -0.16 0.66
C GLY A 157 35.37 -0.34 -0.55
N THR A 158 34.07 -0.41 -0.29
CA THR A 158 32.99 -0.20 -1.27
C THR A 158 31.95 0.75 -0.68
N CYS A 159 31.15 1.40 -1.53
CA CYS A 159 30.04 2.24 -1.11
C CYS A 159 28.91 1.36 -0.58
N THR A 160 28.75 1.36 0.74
CA THR A 160 27.70 0.62 1.45
C THR A 160 26.78 1.59 2.18
N CYS A 161 25.59 1.14 2.55
CA CYS A 161 24.73 1.95 3.41
C CYS A 161 25.44 2.32 4.71
N SER A 162 25.29 3.58 5.12
CA SER A 162 25.83 4.04 6.39
C SER A 162 25.11 3.35 7.55
N ASN A 163 25.81 3.26 8.68
CA ASN A 163 25.24 2.75 9.93
C ASN A 163 24.70 1.31 9.81
N SER A 164 23.65 1.00 10.57
CA SER A 164 22.93 -0.27 10.57
C SER A 164 21.84 -0.38 9.48
N LYS A 165 21.90 0.47 8.44
CA LYS A 165 20.96 0.45 7.32
C LYS A 165 21.29 -0.67 6.33
N VAL A 166 20.30 -1.08 5.56
CA VAL A 166 20.40 -2.09 4.49
C VAL A 166 19.97 -1.48 3.16
N TRP A 167 20.58 -1.94 2.07
CA TRP A 167 20.20 -1.51 0.73
C TRP A 167 18.89 -2.16 0.30
N ASN A 168 17.89 -1.34 -0.07
CA ASN A 168 16.62 -1.78 -0.61
C ASN A 168 16.36 -1.10 -1.95
N ILE A 169 16.72 -1.81 -3.02
CA ILE A 169 16.53 -1.46 -4.44
C ILE A 169 17.25 -0.18 -4.89
N SER A 170 16.86 0.96 -4.32
CA SER A 170 17.32 2.30 -4.69
C SER A 170 17.72 3.18 -3.51
N THR A 171 17.45 2.76 -2.26
CA THR A 171 17.75 3.58 -1.08
C THR A 171 18.26 2.73 0.09
N CYS A 172 19.02 3.36 0.98
CA CYS A 172 19.39 2.77 2.26
C CYS A 172 18.27 2.95 3.27
N VAL A 173 17.65 1.84 3.68
CA VAL A 173 16.55 1.81 4.63
C VAL A 173 16.96 1.09 5.90
N CYS A 174 16.26 1.37 6.99
CA CYS A 174 16.43 0.57 8.19
C CYS A 174 15.91 -0.87 7.96
N PRO A 175 16.58 -1.89 8.50
CA PRO A 175 16.14 -3.28 8.34
C PRO A 175 14.73 -3.50 8.89
N ALA A 176 14.08 -4.56 8.44
CA ALA A 176 12.75 -4.93 8.90
C ALA A 176 12.70 -5.03 10.44
N GLY A 177 11.66 -4.44 11.06
CA GLY A 177 11.51 -4.37 12.52
C GLY A 177 12.31 -3.25 13.18
N THR A 178 12.85 -2.29 12.41
CA THR A 178 13.52 -1.10 12.92
C THR A 178 13.00 0.18 12.25
N PHE A 179 13.24 1.33 12.86
CA PHE A 179 12.89 2.65 12.34
C PHE A 179 14.07 3.63 12.48
N LEU A 180 14.04 4.71 11.70
CA LEU A 180 15.06 5.76 11.75
C LEU A 180 14.74 6.76 12.86
N ASN A 181 15.63 6.90 13.84
CA ASN A 181 15.45 7.89 14.91
C ASN A 181 15.91 9.31 14.46
N SER A 182 15.76 10.29 15.35
CA SER A 182 16.19 11.69 15.10
C SER A 182 17.69 11.88 14.92
N SER A 183 18.51 10.87 15.23
CA SER A 183 19.96 10.86 15.05
C SER A 183 20.39 10.09 13.81
N ASN A 184 19.47 9.76 12.89
CA ASN A 184 19.71 8.95 11.69
C ASN A 184 20.24 7.53 11.98
N LEU A 185 19.97 6.99 13.16
CA LEU A 185 20.32 5.62 13.54
C LEU A 185 19.09 4.73 13.50
N CYS A 186 19.24 3.51 12.98
CA CYS A 186 18.17 2.52 13.03
C CYS A 186 18.02 1.98 14.45
N GLN A 187 16.82 2.12 15.02
CA GLN A 187 16.45 1.62 16.34
C GLN A 187 15.36 0.55 16.20
N THR A 188 15.35 -0.41 17.11
CA THR A 188 14.29 -1.44 17.18
C THR A 188 12.92 -0.78 17.25
N ALA A 189 12.02 -1.19 16.35
CA ALA A 189 10.67 -0.69 16.32
C ALA A 189 9.88 -1.11 17.56
N TYR A 190 8.98 -0.22 17.96
CA TYR A 190 8.18 -0.35 19.16
C TYR A 190 7.11 -1.43 18.97
N THR A 191 6.92 -2.22 20.02
CA THR A 191 5.95 -3.32 20.09
C THR A 191 4.57 -2.81 20.55
N VAL A 192 3.58 -3.70 20.53
CA VAL A 192 2.21 -3.37 20.92
C VAL A 192 2.15 -2.69 22.30
N ASN A 193 1.32 -1.65 22.41
CA ASN A 193 1.11 -0.80 23.60
C ASN A 193 2.29 0.06 24.06
N GLN A 194 3.45 0.02 23.39
CA GLN A 194 4.54 0.95 23.68
C GLN A 194 4.20 2.36 23.20
N SER A 195 4.69 3.36 23.94
CA SER A 195 4.47 4.77 23.63
C SER A 195 5.18 5.18 22.35
N CYS A 196 4.50 5.94 21.50
CA CYS A 196 5.04 6.46 20.24
C CYS A 196 4.58 7.90 20.02
N THR A 197 5.28 8.63 19.16
CA THR A 197 4.91 9.96 18.69
C THR A 197 3.90 9.83 17.56
N MET A 198 2.74 10.49 17.67
CA MET A 198 1.69 10.45 16.64
C MET A 198 2.24 10.76 15.24
N GLY A 199 1.86 9.93 14.26
CA GLY A 199 2.32 10.05 12.87
C GLY A 199 3.74 9.54 12.59
N SER A 200 4.43 8.99 13.59
CA SER A 200 5.75 8.39 13.39
C SER A 200 5.67 6.95 12.87
N ASN A 201 6.76 6.51 12.24
CA ASN A 201 7.02 5.13 11.84
C ASN A 201 7.72 4.32 12.96
N GLN A 202 7.57 4.72 14.22
CA GLN A 202 8.27 4.08 15.34
C GLN A 202 7.76 2.67 15.65
N CYS A 203 6.53 2.35 15.27
CA CYS A 203 5.92 1.04 15.52
C CYS A 203 6.36 -0.01 14.51
N ASP A 204 6.41 -1.27 14.94
CA ASP A 204 6.85 -2.37 14.09
C ASP A 204 5.84 -2.66 12.95
N SER A 205 6.14 -2.14 11.77
CA SER A 205 5.32 -2.29 10.56
C SER A 205 5.29 -3.73 10.04
N THR A 206 6.31 -4.56 10.36
CA THR A 206 6.31 -5.98 9.99
C THR A 206 5.20 -6.75 10.72
N LYS A 207 4.78 -6.23 11.88
CA LYS A 207 3.67 -6.72 12.68
C LYS A 207 2.37 -5.99 12.40
N ASN A 208 2.32 -5.16 11.35
CA ASN A 208 1.17 -4.31 10.99
C ASN A 208 0.73 -3.35 12.12
N LEU A 209 1.67 -2.92 12.98
CA LEU A 209 1.41 -1.91 14.00
C LEU A 209 1.59 -0.51 13.43
N TYR A 210 0.81 0.44 13.94
CA TYR A 210 1.02 1.87 13.69
C TYR A 210 0.77 2.69 14.95
N CYS A 211 1.28 3.92 14.95
CA CYS A 211 1.12 4.81 16.08
C CYS A 211 -0.24 5.48 16.06
N ASN A 212 -1.10 5.14 17.02
CA ASN A 212 -2.42 5.73 17.18
C ASN A 212 -2.63 6.07 18.66
N ASN A 213 -3.12 7.28 18.95
CA ASN A 213 -3.25 7.80 20.32
C ASN A 213 -1.97 7.64 21.15
N SER A 214 -0.83 7.94 20.52
CA SER A 214 0.51 7.84 21.10
C SER A 214 0.90 6.44 21.60
N ARG A 215 0.26 5.38 21.08
CA ARG A 215 0.62 3.99 21.35
C ARG A 215 0.67 3.17 20.07
N CYS A 216 1.59 2.22 20.01
CA CYS A 216 1.66 1.26 18.92
C CYS A 216 0.53 0.25 19.05
N GLN A 217 -0.39 0.24 18.09
CA GLN A 217 -1.55 -0.63 18.12
C GLN A 217 -1.94 -1.09 16.71
N CYS A 218 -2.80 -2.10 16.66
CA CYS A 218 -3.44 -2.55 15.43
C CYS A 218 -4.52 -1.56 14.99
N ASP A 219 -4.96 -1.70 13.75
CA ASP A 219 -6.07 -0.90 13.26
C ASP A 219 -7.35 -1.35 13.92
N TYR A 220 -7.87 -0.57 14.86
CA TYR A 220 -9.05 -0.97 15.62
C TYR A 220 -10.27 -1.22 14.73
N THR A 221 -10.32 -0.68 13.50
CA THR A 221 -11.44 -0.87 12.58
C THR A 221 -11.32 -2.16 11.77
N THR A 222 -10.11 -2.51 11.33
CA THR A 222 -9.90 -3.60 10.36
C THR A 222 -9.03 -4.74 10.88
N LYS A 223 -8.33 -4.56 12.01
CA LYS A 223 -7.34 -5.51 12.54
C LYS A 223 -7.46 -5.70 14.06
N TYR A 224 -6.90 -6.81 14.52
CA TYR A 224 -6.78 -7.14 15.94
C TYR A 224 -5.40 -7.72 16.25
N TRP A 225 -4.96 -7.60 17.50
CA TRP A 225 -3.67 -8.15 17.93
C TRP A 225 -3.83 -9.64 18.22
N ASN A 226 -3.20 -10.48 17.39
CA ASN A 226 -3.20 -11.92 17.62
C ASN A 226 -1.96 -12.32 18.42
N ILE A 227 -2.15 -12.79 19.65
CA ILE A 227 -1.06 -13.14 20.58
C ILE A 227 -0.22 -14.32 20.08
N ASN A 228 -0.81 -15.28 19.37
CA ASN A 228 -0.12 -16.49 18.90
C ASN A 228 0.85 -16.16 17.76
N PHE A 229 0.45 -15.26 16.86
CA PHE A 229 1.31 -14.80 15.76
C PHE A 229 2.18 -13.59 16.13
N GLN A 230 1.95 -12.98 17.30
CA GLN A 230 2.55 -11.71 17.73
C GLN A 230 2.50 -10.63 16.64
N ALA A 231 1.34 -10.51 15.96
CA ALA A 231 1.14 -9.58 14.86
C ALA A 231 -0.33 -9.17 14.76
N CYS A 232 -0.59 -8.01 14.15
CA CYS A 232 -1.94 -7.61 13.81
C CYS A 232 -2.48 -8.42 12.63
N LYS A 233 -3.64 -9.06 12.82
CA LYS A 233 -4.38 -9.82 11.81
C LYS A 233 -5.65 -9.07 11.45
N SER A 234 -6.18 -9.32 10.25
CA SER A 234 -7.49 -8.78 9.87
C SER A 234 -8.56 -9.28 10.84
N ARG A 235 -9.48 -8.39 11.21
CA ARG A 235 -10.65 -8.75 12.02
C ARG A 235 -11.50 -9.76 11.29
N LEU A 236 -12.13 -10.61 12.09
CA LEU A 236 -12.90 -11.74 11.65
C LEU A 236 -14.33 -11.31 11.27
N ASN A 237 -14.81 -11.84 10.15
CA ASN A 237 -16.15 -11.66 9.62
C ASN A 237 -17.17 -12.56 10.32
N TYR A 238 -18.45 -12.36 10.01
CA TYR A 238 -19.54 -13.19 10.50
C TYR A 238 -19.28 -14.68 10.20
N THR A 239 -19.53 -15.56 11.17
CA THR A 239 -19.27 -17.02 11.17
C THR A 239 -17.81 -17.47 11.24
N GLU A 240 -16.83 -16.57 11.22
CA GLU A 240 -15.42 -16.96 11.40
C GLU A 240 -15.10 -17.24 12.87
N MET A 241 -14.25 -18.23 13.13
CA MET A 241 -13.89 -18.66 14.49
C MET A 241 -13.02 -17.63 15.20
N CYS A 242 -13.46 -17.20 16.38
CA CYS A 242 -12.83 -16.20 17.23
C CYS A 242 -12.48 -16.76 18.61
N VAL A 243 -11.59 -16.09 19.33
CA VAL A 243 -11.24 -16.39 20.72
C VAL A 243 -11.74 -15.29 21.65
N SER A 244 -11.83 -14.05 21.15
CA SER A 244 -12.29 -12.89 21.90
C SER A 244 -13.09 -11.93 21.04
N ASP A 245 -13.92 -11.07 21.66
CA ASP A 245 -14.66 -10.01 20.95
C ASP A 245 -13.73 -9.10 20.15
N SER A 246 -12.48 -8.92 20.63
CA SER A 246 -11.50 -8.09 19.95
C SER A 246 -11.05 -8.67 18.61
N ASP A 247 -11.31 -9.94 18.33
CA ASP A 247 -10.94 -10.60 17.07
C ASP A 247 -11.93 -10.28 15.95
N CYS A 248 -13.19 -9.99 16.29
CA CYS A 248 -14.29 -9.79 15.34
C CYS A 248 -14.35 -8.36 14.80
N LEU A 249 -15.06 -8.12 13.70
CA LEU A 249 -15.40 -6.75 13.28
C LEU A 249 -16.15 -5.99 14.39
N PRO A 250 -16.02 -4.65 14.49
CA PRO A 250 -16.56 -3.88 15.64
C PRO A 250 -18.08 -4.03 15.89
N THR A 251 -18.86 -4.47 14.90
CA THR A 251 -20.30 -4.71 15.05
C THR A 251 -20.65 -6.13 15.51
N LEU A 252 -19.66 -7.03 15.52
CA LEU A 252 -19.76 -8.42 15.90
C LEU A 252 -19.12 -8.61 17.29
N ILE A 253 -19.58 -9.65 17.99
CA ILE A 253 -19.04 -10.14 19.23
C ILE A 253 -18.58 -11.59 19.03
N CYS A 254 -17.68 -12.04 19.89
CA CYS A 254 -17.30 -13.43 20.01
C CYS A 254 -18.05 -14.00 21.23
N PRO A 255 -19.24 -14.59 21.03
CA PRO A 255 -20.11 -15.00 22.12
C PRO A 255 -19.40 -16.04 22.99
N THR A 256 -18.98 -15.64 24.19
CA THR A 256 -18.23 -16.49 25.13
C THR A 256 -19.09 -17.52 25.86
N VAL A 257 -20.33 -17.74 25.43
CA VAL A 257 -21.33 -18.36 26.29
C VAL A 257 -21.16 -19.88 26.35
N PRO A 258 -20.81 -20.46 27.51
CA PRO A 258 -21.06 -21.86 27.77
C PRO A 258 -22.57 -21.98 28.03
N GLY A 259 -23.31 -22.56 27.08
CA GLY A 259 -24.69 -23.01 27.34
C GLY A 259 -25.83 -22.18 26.74
N VAL A 260 -25.56 -21.24 25.83
CA VAL A 260 -26.63 -20.62 25.02
C VAL A 260 -26.39 -20.96 23.55
N CYS A 261 -26.87 -22.12 23.13
CA CYS A 261 -27.13 -22.36 21.73
C CYS A 261 -28.53 -22.94 21.61
N ASN A 262 -29.50 -22.10 21.25
CA ASN A 262 -30.81 -22.54 20.78
C ASN A 262 -30.91 -22.22 19.29
N CYS A 263 -30.03 -22.82 18.48
CA CYS A 263 -30.20 -23.01 17.03
C CYS A 263 -29.15 -24.01 16.51
N SER A 264 -29.61 -25.23 16.20
CA SER A 264 -28.89 -26.33 15.52
C SER A 264 -27.69 -26.95 16.26
N GLN A 265 -27.77 -28.25 16.50
CA GLN A 265 -27.00 -29.00 17.48
C GLN A 265 -25.55 -29.33 17.06
N PHE A 266 -24.89 -28.49 16.25
CA PHE A 266 -23.60 -28.84 15.62
C PHE A 266 -22.52 -27.76 15.56
N LEU A 267 -22.66 -26.60 16.20
CA LEU A 267 -21.57 -25.60 16.24
C LEU A 267 -21.21 -25.25 17.69
N PRO A 268 -20.25 -25.95 18.30
CA PRO A 268 -19.65 -25.53 19.57
C PRO A 268 -18.61 -24.40 19.40
N ASP A 269 -18.46 -23.84 18.20
CA ASP A 269 -17.35 -22.94 17.92
C ASP A 269 -17.70 -21.49 18.22
N LEU A 270 -16.83 -20.87 19.01
CA LEU A 270 -16.77 -19.43 19.22
C LEU A 270 -16.62 -18.76 17.84
N VAL A 271 -17.73 -18.33 17.24
CA VAL A 271 -17.72 -17.66 15.94
C VAL A 271 -18.21 -16.22 16.08
N CYS A 272 -17.64 -15.31 15.30
CA CYS A 272 -18.08 -13.92 15.30
C CYS A 272 -19.56 -13.83 14.88
N ASN A 273 -20.38 -13.30 15.77
CA ASN A 273 -21.82 -13.18 15.60
C ASN A 273 -22.29 -11.81 16.09
N CYS A 274 -23.51 -11.42 15.72
CA CYS A 274 -24.14 -10.28 16.35
C CYS A 274 -24.46 -10.58 17.82
N ASP A 275 -24.56 -9.52 18.63
CA ASP A 275 -25.12 -9.63 19.97
C ASP A 275 -26.56 -10.19 19.93
N ASN A 276 -27.02 -10.77 21.05
CA ASN A 276 -28.32 -11.43 21.16
C ASN A 276 -29.53 -10.50 20.87
N THR A 277 -29.32 -9.19 20.91
CA THR A 277 -30.31 -8.16 20.55
C THR A 277 -30.37 -7.87 19.05
N LYS A 278 -29.44 -8.41 18.26
CA LYS A 278 -29.26 -8.12 16.83
C LYS A 278 -29.21 -9.40 15.99
N TYR A 279 -29.42 -9.24 14.70
CA TYR A 279 -29.23 -10.30 13.70
C TYR A 279 -28.32 -9.79 12.59
N TYR A 280 -27.61 -10.71 11.92
CA TYR A 280 -26.75 -10.34 10.81
C TYR A 280 -27.57 -10.23 9.53
N ASP A 281 -27.60 -9.04 8.93
CA ASP A 281 -28.16 -8.82 7.60
C ASP A 281 -27.05 -8.95 6.55
N SER A 282 -27.07 -10.04 5.79
CA SER A 282 -26.08 -10.31 4.75
C SER A 282 -26.12 -9.31 3.60
N THR A 283 -27.24 -8.59 3.41
CA THR A 283 -27.39 -7.58 2.35
C THR A 283 -26.58 -6.34 2.66
N THR A 284 -26.65 -5.87 3.91
CA THR A 284 -25.93 -4.69 4.38
C THR A 284 -24.59 -5.02 5.03
N SER A 285 -24.31 -6.31 5.27
CA SER A 285 -23.14 -6.80 6.02
C SER A 285 -23.04 -6.19 7.42
N GLN A 286 -24.18 -5.95 8.07
CA GLN A 286 -24.27 -5.29 9.37
C GLN A 286 -25.15 -6.06 10.36
N CYS A 287 -24.90 -5.85 11.65
CA CYS A 287 -25.78 -6.31 12.71
C CYS A 287 -26.93 -5.33 12.91
N VAL A 288 -28.14 -5.75 12.56
CA VAL A 288 -29.37 -4.97 12.65
C VAL A 288 -30.14 -5.37 13.91
N ASN A 289 -30.78 -4.40 14.58
CA ASN A 289 -31.60 -4.68 15.76
C ASN A 289 -32.73 -5.65 15.42
N ARG A 290 -32.91 -6.66 16.26
CA ARG A 290 -34.06 -7.54 16.20
C ARG A 290 -35.33 -6.76 16.54
N ALA A 291 -36.43 -7.08 15.86
CA ALA A 291 -37.73 -6.53 16.15
C ALA A 291 -38.27 -7.04 17.49
N SER A 292 -38.82 -6.12 18.28
CA SER A 292 -39.55 -6.40 19.51
C SER A 292 -40.97 -6.90 19.21
N TYR A 293 -41.73 -7.26 20.25
CA TYR A 293 -43.12 -7.72 20.10
C TYR A 293 -43.98 -6.71 19.32
N GLY A 294 -44.71 -7.20 18.32
CA GLY A 294 -45.51 -6.40 17.39
C GLY A 294 -44.70 -5.73 16.27
N GLY A 295 -43.36 -5.75 16.32
CA GLY A 295 -42.51 -5.22 15.26
C GLY A 295 -42.58 -6.05 13.98
N SER A 296 -42.37 -5.42 12.82
CA SER A 296 -42.41 -6.09 11.53
C SER A 296 -41.27 -7.09 11.35
N CYS A 297 -41.56 -8.21 10.69
CA CYS A 297 -40.59 -9.25 10.35
C CYS A 297 -40.96 -9.92 9.03
N SER A 298 -40.00 -10.62 8.42
CA SER A 298 -40.28 -11.48 7.26
C SER A 298 -40.67 -12.88 7.75
N VAL A 299 -41.76 -13.44 7.22
CA VAL A 299 -42.34 -14.72 7.67
C VAL A 299 -41.36 -15.90 7.54
N SER A 300 -40.36 -15.81 6.67
CA SER A 300 -39.30 -16.81 6.52
C SER A 300 -38.10 -16.63 7.47
N ALA A 301 -38.09 -15.55 8.26
CA ALA A 301 -36.91 -15.09 8.98
C ALA A 301 -37.21 -14.88 10.48
N ASN A 302 -37.50 -15.97 11.21
CA ASN A 302 -37.70 -15.89 12.68
C ASN A 302 -36.52 -15.25 13.42
N TYR A 303 -35.32 -15.31 12.85
CA TYR A 303 -34.12 -14.67 13.39
C TYR A 303 -34.17 -13.13 13.38
N THR A 304 -35.13 -12.49 12.73
CA THR A 304 -35.28 -11.02 12.79
C THR A 304 -35.99 -10.56 14.06
N CYS A 305 -36.62 -11.47 14.81
CA CYS A 305 -37.27 -11.17 16.09
C CYS A 305 -36.33 -11.42 17.28
N LEU A 306 -36.60 -10.81 18.45
CA LEU A 306 -35.90 -11.16 19.69
C LEU A 306 -36.02 -12.66 20.00
N LEU A 307 -35.03 -13.25 20.69
CA LEU A 307 -34.86 -14.71 20.86
C LEU A 307 -36.09 -15.46 21.42
N THR A 308 -37.02 -14.78 22.10
CA THR A 308 -38.23 -15.37 22.68
C THR A 308 -39.48 -15.22 21.79
N LEU A 309 -39.35 -14.56 20.64
CA LEU A 309 -40.41 -14.25 19.69
C LEU A 309 -40.19 -15.01 18.39
N TYR A 310 -41.25 -15.21 17.62
CA TYR A 310 -41.18 -15.72 16.25
C TYR A 310 -41.99 -14.82 15.31
N CYS A 311 -41.73 -14.89 14.01
CA CYS A 311 -42.46 -14.08 13.05
C CYS A 311 -43.82 -14.71 12.71
N ASN A 312 -44.90 -14.11 13.19
CA ASN A 312 -46.28 -14.51 12.89
C ASN A 312 -46.93 -13.48 11.95
N THR A 313 -47.31 -13.93 10.75
CA THR A 313 -48.00 -13.08 9.74
C THR A 313 -47.33 -11.73 9.47
N GLY A 314 -45.99 -11.69 9.52
CA GLY A 314 -45.21 -10.47 9.26
C GLY A 314 -44.97 -9.58 10.50
N THR A 315 -45.35 -10.04 11.69
CA THR A 315 -45.07 -9.36 12.98
C THR A 315 -44.48 -10.30 14.02
N CYS A 316 -43.56 -9.83 14.85
CA CYS A 316 -42.97 -10.62 15.92
C CYS A 316 -43.99 -10.87 17.03
N ALA A 317 -44.30 -12.13 17.30
CA ALA A 317 -45.30 -12.54 18.29
C ALA A 317 -44.77 -13.63 19.22
N CYS A 318 -45.47 -13.81 20.36
CA CYS A 318 -45.22 -14.89 21.30
C CYS A 318 -45.81 -16.21 20.79
N PRO A 319 -45.14 -17.37 21.02
CA PRO A 319 -45.69 -18.71 20.73
C PRO A 319 -47.14 -18.83 21.14
N THR A 320 -47.96 -19.59 20.41
CA THR A 320 -49.41 -19.72 20.66
C THR A 320 -49.77 -20.21 22.07
N SER A 321 -48.84 -20.83 22.79
CA SER A 321 -48.96 -21.26 24.19
C SER A 321 -48.61 -20.18 25.22
N THR A 322 -48.18 -19.00 24.78
CA THR A 322 -47.65 -17.93 25.64
C THR A 322 -48.24 -16.57 25.30
N THR A 323 -48.33 -15.70 26.30
CA THR A 323 -48.76 -14.30 26.17
C THR A 323 -47.60 -13.36 26.44
N TRP A 324 -47.54 -12.23 25.71
CA TRP A 324 -46.57 -11.18 25.96
C TRP A 324 -46.90 -10.42 27.24
N VAL A 325 -45.96 -10.37 28.18
CA VAL A 325 -46.08 -9.57 29.40
C VAL A 325 -45.11 -8.40 29.33
N VAL A 326 -45.67 -7.19 29.20
CA VAL A 326 -44.91 -5.94 29.06
C VAL A 326 -43.93 -5.74 30.21
N ALA A 327 -44.33 -6.08 31.44
CA ALA A 327 -43.50 -5.90 32.64
C ALA A 327 -42.17 -6.70 32.58
N ASN A 328 -42.17 -7.86 31.92
CA ASN A 328 -41.00 -8.75 31.85
C ASN A 328 -40.31 -8.70 30.49
N THR A 329 -40.85 -7.94 29.53
CA THR A 329 -40.40 -7.94 28.12
C THR A 329 -40.18 -9.35 27.58
N ALA A 330 -41.09 -10.27 27.94
CA ALA A 330 -40.96 -11.70 27.66
C ALA A 330 -42.32 -12.35 27.44
N CYS A 331 -42.29 -13.48 26.71
CA CYS A 331 -43.44 -14.37 26.57
C CYS A 331 -43.53 -15.29 27.79
N VAL A 332 -44.67 -15.30 28.46
CA VAL A 332 -44.95 -16.18 29.61
C VAL A 332 -46.09 -17.14 29.25
N ALA A 333 -46.09 -18.34 29.83
CA ALA A 333 -47.16 -19.32 29.59
C ALA A 333 -48.54 -18.75 29.97
N SER A 334 -49.53 -18.98 29.11
CA SER A 334 -50.91 -18.57 29.38
C SER A 334 -51.48 -19.52 30.44
N GLY A 335 -51.81 -18.97 31.61
CA GLY A 335 -52.49 -19.71 32.69
C GLY A 335 -53.99 -19.89 32.44
#